data_AF-A0A0D7E0I5-F1
#
_entry.id   AF-A0A0D7E0I5-F1
#
_cell.length_a   1.000
_cell.length_b   1.000
_cell.length_c   1.000
_cell.angle_alpha   90.00
_cell.angle_beta   90.00
_cell.angle_gamma   90.00
#
_symmetry.space_group_name_H-M   'P 1'
#
loop_
_entity.id
_entity.type
_entity.pdbx_description
1 polymer ?
#
loop_
_entity_poly.entity_id
_entity_poly.type
_entity_poly.pdbx_seq_one_letter_code
_entity_poly.pdbx_strand_id
1 'polypeptide(L)' 'MSSRRRSDQPPTDPMERDGGPVEAAGYISEAIADLLHLARIHRLEMLAYLLEMALLEAQEMVRLRRTPPPQQPGE' A
#
# COMPACT_ATOMS: atom_id res chain seq x y z
N MET A 1 -4.87 32.24 -41.94
CA MET A 1 -4.22 32.17 -40.61
C MET A 1 -5.16 31.43 -39.66
N SER A 2 -4.98 30.12 -39.47
CA SER A 2 -5.71 29.35 -38.45
C SER A 2 -4.70 28.52 -37.67
N SER A 3 -4.19 29.11 -36.60
CA SER A 3 -3.24 28.48 -35.70
C SER A 3 -3.90 27.31 -34.99
N ARG A 4 -3.37 26.12 -35.29
CA ARG A 4 -3.42 24.93 -34.44
C ARG A 4 -3.06 25.35 -33.01
N ARG A 5 -4.06 25.51 -32.14
CA ARG A 5 -3.83 25.41 -30.69
C ARG A 5 -3.58 23.93 -30.43
N ARG A 6 -2.31 23.56 -30.55
CA ARG A 6 -1.76 22.36 -29.92
C ARG A 6 -2.08 22.52 -28.44
N SER A 7 -2.98 21.70 -27.95
CA SER A 7 -3.17 21.49 -26.52
C SER A 7 -1.86 20.87 -26.03
N ASP A 8 -0.90 21.71 -25.65
CA ASP A 8 0.24 21.32 -24.84
C ASP A 8 -0.30 20.97 -23.46
N GLN A 9 -0.91 19.78 -23.36
CA GLN A 9 -1.13 19.14 -22.08
C GLN A 9 0.25 18.69 -21.61
N PRO A 10 0.79 19.22 -20.49
CA PRO A 10 2.03 18.68 -19.95
C PRO A 10 1.82 17.19 -19.64
N PRO A 11 2.84 16.34 -19.83
CA PRO A 11 2.73 14.94 -19.50
C PRO A 11 2.36 14.86 -18.01
N THR A 12 1.21 14.25 -17.71
CA THR A 12 0.91 13.79 -16.35
C THR A 12 2.05 12.88 -15.93
N ASP A 13 2.79 13.31 -14.91
CA ASP A 13 3.90 12.56 -14.35
C ASP A 13 3.38 11.15 -13.98
N PRO A 14 4.01 10.04 -14.40
CA PRO A 14 3.36 8.73 -14.36
C PRO A 14 3.10 8.17 -12.95
N MET A 15 3.45 8.89 -11.88
CA MET A 15 3.49 8.36 -10.52
C MET A 15 3.17 9.40 -9.45
N GLU A 16 2.09 10.17 -9.62
CA GLU A 16 1.40 10.72 -8.43
C GLU A 16 0.83 9.54 -7.65
N ARG A 17 1.67 8.99 -6.77
CA ARG A 17 1.27 8.05 -5.74
C ARG A 17 0.32 8.79 -4.82
N ASP A 18 -0.97 8.66 -5.09
CA ASP A 18 -2.07 9.32 -4.37
C ASP A 18 -2.10 8.96 -2.86
N GLY A 19 -1.22 8.05 -2.39
CA GLY A 19 -1.15 7.69 -0.98
C GLY A 19 -2.35 6.88 -0.52
N GLY A 20 -2.99 6.16 -1.45
CA GLY A 20 -4.20 5.40 -1.19
C GLY A 20 -4.01 4.32 -0.12
N PRO A 21 -5.10 3.79 0.48
CA PRO A 21 -5.02 2.86 1.61
C PRO A 21 -4.17 1.60 1.36
N VAL A 22 -4.09 1.13 0.12
CA VAL A 22 -3.26 -0.02 -0.27
C VAL A 22 -1.77 0.35 -0.24
N GLU A 23 -1.42 1.56 -0.68
CA GLU A 23 -0.06 2.06 -0.63
C GLU A 23 0.40 2.32 0.79
N ALA A 24 -0.46 2.96 1.60
CA ALA A 24 -0.21 3.18 3.02
C ALA A 24 0.01 1.85 3.77
N ALA A 25 -0.81 0.83 3.51
CA ALA A 25 -0.62 -0.50 4.10
C ALA A 25 0.67 -1.18 3.64
N GLY A 26 1.08 -0.98 2.37
CA GLY A 26 2.37 -1.44 1.86
C GLY A 26 3.55 -0.79 2.56
N TYR A 27 3.53 0.53 2.69
CA TYR A 27 4.56 1.30 3.42
C TYR A 27 4.65 0.87 4.89
N ILE A 28 3.51 0.72 5.57
CA ILE A 28 3.46 0.24 6.96
C ILE A 28 4.05 -1.17 7.08
N SER A 29 3.74 -2.06 6.13
CA SER A 29 4.28 -3.43 6.13
C SER A 29 5.80 -3.43 6.01
N GLU A 30 6.37 -2.59 5.15
CA GLU A 30 7.82 -2.45 4.98
C GLU A 30 8.48 -1.91 6.25
N ALA A 31 7.95 -0.83 6.83
CA ALA A 31 8.45 -0.26 8.07
C ALA A 31 8.40 -1.25 9.26
N ILE A 32 7.33 -2.05 9.36
CA ILE A 32 7.20 -3.08 10.40
C ILE A 32 8.24 -4.18 10.20
N ALA A 33 8.54 -4.58 8.96
CA ALA A 33 9.54 -5.61 8.69
C ALA A 33 10.94 -5.18 9.16
N ASP A 34 11.31 -3.91 8.94
CA ASP A 34 12.58 -3.35 9.41
C ASP A 34 12.65 -3.33 10.95
N LEU A 35 11.58 -2.90 11.61
CA LEU A 35 11.51 -2.88 13.08
C LEU A 35 11.55 -4.29 13.66
N LEU A 36 10.94 -5.28 13.01
CA LEU A 36 10.95 -6.67 13.44
C LEU A 36 12.37 -7.24 13.39
N HIS A 37 13.14 -6.89 12.36
CA HIS A 37 14.54 -7.26 12.26
C HIS A 37 15.35 -6.72 13.45
N LEU A 38 15.19 -5.43 13.78
CA LEU A 38 15.85 -4.81 14.93
C LEU A 38 15.40 -5.44 16.26
N ALA A 39 14.10 -5.67 16.45
CA ALA A 39 13.56 -6.26 17.66
C ALA A 39 14.15 -7.67 17.93
N ARG A 40 14.31 -8.49 16.89
CA ARG A 40 14.92 -9.82 16.98
C ARG A 40 16.42 -9.74 17.32
N ILE A 41 17.18 -8.84 16.71
CA ILE A 41 18.61 -8.63 17.04
C ILE A 41 18.79 -8.25 18.51
N HIS A 42 17.90 -7.39 19.03
CA HIS A 42 17.95 -6.92 20.41
C HIS A 42 17.20 -7.82 21.41
N ARG A 43 16.68 -8.98 20.97
CA ARG A 43 15.93 -9.94 21.80
C ARG A 43 14.74 -9.34 22.54
N LEU A 44 14.04 -8.42 21.87
CA LEU A 44 12.83 -7.77 22.38
C LEU A 44 11.61 -8.63 21.99
N GLU A 45 11.47 -9.80 22.61
CA GLU A 45 10.54 -10.85 22.17
C GLU A 45 9.07 -10.39 22.10
N MET A 46 8.58 -9.67 23.12
CA MET A 46 7.22 -9.15 23.11
C MET A 46 7.00 -8.11 22.00
N LEU A 47 8.00 -7.27 21.72
CA LEU A 47 7.92 -6.31 20.63
C LEU A 47 7.93 -7.01 19.27
N ALA A 48 8.79 -8.01 19.09
CA ALA A 48 8.83 -8.82 17.88
C ALA A 48 7.48 -9.50 17.61
N TYR A 49 6.87 -10.08 18.65
CA TYR A 49 5.53 -10.66 18.56
C TYR A 49 4.47 -9.64 18.10
N LEU A 50 4.42 -8.45 18.70
CA LEU A 50 3.45 -7.42 18.32
C LEU A 50 3.66 -6.93 16.89
N LEU A 51 4.91 -6.82 16.44
CA LEU A 51 5.26 -6.42 15.07
C LEU A 51 4.87 -7.49 14.05
N GLU A 52 5.04 -8.78 14.36
CA GLU A 52 4.55 -9.87 13.51
C GLU A 52 3.02 -9.82 13.34
N MET A 53 2.29 -9.56 14.42
CA MET A 53 0.83 -9.41 14.37
C MET A 53 0.42 -8.21 13.51
N ALA A 54 1.08 -7.06 13.69
CA ALA A 54 0.80 -5.86 12.90
C ALA A 54 1.13 -6.06 11.41
N LEU A 55 2.18 -6.83 11.09
CA LEU A 55 2.54 -7.16 9.71
C LEU A 55 1.45 -8.00 9.03
N LEU A 56 0.93 -9.01 9.73
CA LEU A 56 -0.16 -9.85 9.23
C LEU A 56 -1.43 -9.03 8.95
N GLU A 57 -1.79 -8.11 9.86
CA GLU A 57 -2.95 -7.23 9.67
C GLU A 57 -2.78 -6.28 8.48
N ALA A 58 -1.61 -5.66 8.31
CA ALA A 58 -1.33 -4.77 7.19
C ALA A 58 -1.42 -5.51 5.84
N GLN A 59 -0.89 -6.74 5.77
CA GLN A 59 -0.99 -7.59 4.59
C GLN A 59 -2.44 -8.00 4.29
N GLU A 60 -3.22 -8.32 5.32
CA GLU A 60 -4.62 -8.70 5.16
C GLU A 60 -5.46 -7.53 4.64
N MET A 61 -5.20 -6.30 5.10
CA MET A 61 -5.85 -5.10 4.56
C MET A 61 -5.60 -4.93 3.06
N VAL A 62 -4.37 -5.18 2.60
CA VAL A 62 -4.03 -5.14 1.17
C VAL A 62 -4.79 -6.24 0.41
N ARG A 63 -4.85 -7.46 0.96
CA ARG A 63 -5.56 -8.59 0.34
C ARG A 63 -7.05 -8.31 0.17
N LEU A 64 -7.71 -7.83 1.22
CA LEU A 64 -9.15 -7.52 1.22
C LEU A 64 -9.48 -6.40 0.22
N ARG A 65 -8.63 -5.38 0.12
CA ARG A 65 -8.85 -4.25 -0.81
C ARG A 65 -8.55 -4.59 -2.27
N ARG A 66 -7.73 -5.61 -2.53
CA ARG A 66 -7.43 -6.10 -3.89
C ARG A 66 -8.43 -7.15 -4.38
N THR A 67 -9.19 -7.76 -3.48
CA THR A 67 -10.21 -8.76 -3.84
C THR A 67 -11.53 -8.04 -4.13
N PRO A 68 -12.01 -7.97 -5.39
CA PRO A 68 -13.31 -7.38 -5.67
C PRO A 68 -14.40 -8.19 -4.94
N PRO A 69 -15.47 -7.53 -4.44
CA PRO A 69 -16.56 -8.23 -3.77
C PRO A 69 -17.18 -9.27 -4.73
N PRO A 70 -17.68 -10.41 -4.21
CA PRO A 70 -18.30 -11.43 -5.04
C PRO A 70 -19.46 -10.81 -5.82
N GLN A 71 -19.43 -10.96 -7.15
CA GLN A 71 -20.54 -10.56 -8.02
C GLN A 71 -21.74 -11.44 -7.65
N GLN A 72 -22.76 -10.82 -7.03
CA GLN A 72 -24.03 -11.50 -6.79
C GLN A 72 -24.67 -11.79 -8.16
N PRO A 73 -25.07 -13.05 -8.45
CA PRO A 73 -25.79 -13.35 -9.67
C PRO A 73 -27.14 -12.61 -9.61
N GLY A 74 -27.45 -11.87 -10.67
CA GLY A 74 -28.72 -11.15 -10.80
C GLY A 74 -29.91 -12.10 -10.67
N GLU A 75 -30.90 -11.65 -9.90
CA GLU A 75 -32.22 -12.28 -9.76
C GLU A 75 -32.99 -12.33 -11.09
#